data_AF-A0A498JXC0-F1
#
_entry.id   AF-A0A498JXC0-F1
#
_cell.length_a   1.000
_cell.length_b   1.000
_cell.length_c   1.000
_cell.angle_alpha   90.00
_cell.angle_beta   90.00
_cell.angle_gamma   90.00
#
_symmetry.space_group_name_H-M   'P 1'
#
loop_
_entity.id
_entity.type
_entity.pdbx_description
1 polymer ?
#
loop_
_entity_poly.entity_id
_entity_poly.type
_entity_poly.pdbx_seq_one_letter_code
_entity_poly.pdbx_strand_id
1 'polypeptide(L)' 'MQVELVEPPEGAQVGERVTFPGFVGEPDEILDPKKKVWGTLQVDLHTNTELVECYKDIPLTTSAGVCTVFSMAGGSIT' A
#
# COMPACT_ATOMS: atom_id res chain seq x y z
N MET A 1 12.16 -15.70 -8.11
CA MET A 1 11.16 -14.78 -7.55
C MET A 1 11.79 -14.14 -6.33
N GLN A 2 11.83 -12.82 -6.27
CA GLN A 2 12.30 -12.04 -5.13
C GLN A 2 11.08 -11.50 -4.39
N VAL A 3 11.14 -11.45 -3.07
CA VAL A 3 10.08 -10.93 -2.20
C VAL A 3 10.74 -9.98 -1.21
N GLU A 4 10.15 -8.80 -1.04
CA GLU A 4 10.57 -7.79 -0.08
C GLU A 4 9.36 -7.40 0.77
N LEU A 5 9.62 -7.02 2.01
CA LEU A 5 8.59 -6.42 2.84
C LEU A 5 8.47 -4.94 2.48
N VAL A 6 7.24 -4.45 2.48
CA VAL A 6 7.00 -3.01 2.52
C VAL A 6 7.31 -2.54 3.92
N GLU A 7 8.16 -1.53 4.02
CA GLU A 7 8.55 -0.91 5.27
C GLU A 7 7.79 0.42 5.46
N PRO A 8 7.19 0.65 6.62
CA PRO A 8 6.63 1.96 6.96
C PRO A 8 7.75 2.98 7.18
N PRO A 9 7.47 4.29 7.06
CA PRO A 9 8.45 5.33 7.35
C PRO A 9 8.85 5.33 8.83
N GLU A 10 10.07 5.80 9.11
CA GLU A 10 10.55 5.97 10.47
C GLU A 10 9.61 6.90 11.26
N GLY A 11 9.19 6.46 12.45
CA GLY A 11 8.26 7.21 13.31
C GLY A 11 6.78 6.90 13.10
N ALA A 12 6.41 6.05 12.13
CA ALA A 12 5.05 5.53 12.02
C ALA A 12 4.65 4.77 13.29
N GLN A 13 3.44 5.03 13.78
CA GLN A 13 2.98 4.43 15.04
C GLN A 13 2.37 3.05 14.80
N VAL A 14 2.59 2.13 15.73
CA VAL A 14 1.90 0.82 15.70
C VAL A 14 0.40 1.04 15.81
N GLY A 15 -0.35 0.48 14.85
CA GLY A 15 -1.80 0.65 14.75
C GLY A 15 -2.23 1.90 13.99
N GLU A 16 -1.28 2.71 13.49
CA GLU A 16 -1.59 3.82 12.60
C GLU A 16 -2.19 3.31 11.29
N ARG A 17 -3.17 4.06 10.79
CA ARG A 17 -3.81 3.77 9.51
C ARG A 17 -2.93 4.26 8.37
N VAL A 18 -2.56 3.36 7.48
CA VAL A 18 -2.01 3.71 6.17
C VAL A 18 -3.15 4.15 5.25
N THR A 19 -2.93 5.24 4.51
CA THR A 19 -3.94 5.85 3.64
C THR A 19 -3.37 6.21 2.27
N PHE A 20 -4.26 6.46 1.32
CA PHE A 20 -3.93 6.99 0.00
C PHE A 20 -4.53 8.39 -0.08
N PRO A 21 -3.72 9.46 -0.20
CA PRO A 21 -4.24 10.82 -0.33
C PRO A 21 -5.32 10.93 -1.41
N GLY A 22 -6.46 11.52 -1.06
CA GLY A 22 -7.61 11.68 -1.97
C GLY A 22 -8.63 10.53 -1.92
N PHE A 23 -8.31 9.38 -1.31
CA PHE A 23 -9.28 8.33 -1.02
C PHE A 23 -9.74 8.41 0.43
N VAL A 24 -10.94 8.95 0.63
CA VAL A 24 -11.56 9.09 1.96
C VAL A 24 -12.69 8.07 2.10
N GLY A 25 -12.69 7.33 3.22
CA GLY A 25 -13.75 6.38 3.52
C GLY A 25 -13.42 5.52 4.73
N GLU A 26 -14.42 4.81 5.22
CA GLU A 26 -14.26 3.79 6.25
C GLU A 26 -13.98 2.43 5.60
N PRO A 27 -13.03 1.63 6.12
CA PRO A 27 -12.81 0.28 5.63
C PRO A 27 -13.99 -0.62 6.01
N ASP A 28 -14.28 -1.61 5.17
CA ASP A 28 -15.16 -2.70 5.57
C ASP A 28 -14.55 -3.45 6.78
N GLU A 29 -15.37 -3.78 7.78
CA GLU A 29 -14.93 -4.57 8.94
C GLU A 29 -14.41 -5.95 8.52
N ILE A 30 -15.05 -6.54 7.49
CA ILE A 30 -14.66 -7.79 6.86
C ILE A 30 -14.81 -7.64 5.35
N LEU A 31 -13.74 -7.92 4.60
CA LEU A 31 -13.82 -8.01 3.15
C LEU A 31 -14.63 -9.23 2.72
N ASP A 32 -15.79 -9.01 2.09
CA ASP A 32 -16.65 -10.09 1.59
C ASP A 32 -15.94 -10.86 0.46
N PRO A 33 -15.63 -12.17 0.64
CA PRO A 33 -14.95 -12.96 -0.39
C PRO A 33 -15.72 -13.03 -1.71
N LYS A 34 -17.05 -12.89 -1.69
CA LYS A 34 -17.89 -12.90 -2.89
C LYS A 34 -17.72 -11.64 -3.72
N LYS A 35 -17.42 -10.50 -3.10
CA LYS A 35 -17.20 -9.21 -3.78
C LYS A 35 -15.83 -9.10 -4.42
N LYS A 36 -14.86 -9.95 -4.01
CA LYS A 36 -13.48 -9.97 -4.52
C LYS A 36 -12.78 -8.60 -4.46
N VAL A 37 -13.10 -7.78 -3.46
CA VAL A 37 -12.60 -6.40 -3.32
C VAL A 37 -11.08 -6.33 -3.43
N TRP A 38 -10.36 -7.15 -2.65
CA TRP A 38 -8.88 -7.20 -2.69
C TRP A 38 -8.37 -7.51 -4.10
N GLY A 39 -8.84 -8.59 -4.74
CA GLY A 39 -8.37 -8.97 -6.07
C GLY A 39 -8.67 -7.91 -7.16
N THR A 40 -9.72 -7.11 -6.98
CA THR A 40 -10.01 -5.98 -7.87
C THR A 40 -9.10 -4.77 -7.62
N LEU A 41 -8.72 -4.50 -6.38
CA LEU A 41 -7.87 -3.34 -6.04
C LEU A 41 -6.37 -3.64 -6.18
N GLN A 42 -5.96 -4.89 -5.93
CA GLN A 42 -4.57 -5.33 -5.94
C GLN A 42 -3.87 -5.08 -7.28
N VAL A 43 -4.61 -5.14 -8.40
CA VAL A 43 -4.03 -4.92 -9.74
C VAL A 43 -3.48 -3.51 -9.95
N ASP A 44 -3.94 -2.54 -9.14
CA ASP A 44 -3.48 -1.16 -9.18
C ASP A 44 -2.38 -0.87 -8.13
N LEU A 45 -2.06 -1.85 -7.27
CA LEU A 45 -0.98 -1.75 -6.27
C LEU A 45 0.36 -2.13 -6.89
N HIS A 46 1.33 -1.21 -6.79
CA HIS A 46 2.68 -1.41 -7.32
C HIS A 46 3.70 -0.54 -6.60
N THR A 47 4.99 -0.86 -6.74
CA THR A 47 6.08 0.05 -6.34
C THR A 47 6.51 0.91 -7.53
N ASN A 48 6.75 2.20 -7.30
CA ASN A 48 7.21 3.10 -8.35
C ASN A 48 8.75 3.06 -8.50
N THR A 49 9.31 3.92 -9.35
CA THR A 49 10.77 4.00 -9.61
C THR A 49 11.58 4.51 -8.41
N GLU A 50 10.93 5.13 -7.44
CA GLU A 50 11.53 5.63 -6.19
C GLU A 50 11.37 4.62 -5.05
N LEU A 51 10.97 3.38 -5.37
CA LEU A 51 10.73 2.29 -4.40
C LEU A 51 9.57 2.56 -3.43
N VAL A 52 8.69 3.51 -3.75
CA VAL A 52 7.51 3.85 -2.96
C VAL A 52 6.34 2.98 -3.38
N GLU A 53 5.63 2.39 -2.41
CA GLU A 53 4.39 1.66 -2.68
C GLU A 53 3.26 2.63 -3.04
N CYS A 54 2.53 2.34 -4.11
CA CYS A 54 1.48 3.18 -4.66
C CYS A 54 0.23 2.37 -4.98
N TYR A 55 -0.94 3.01 -4.83
CA TYR A 55 -2.20 2.60 -5.44
C TYR A 55 -2.58 3.62 -6.50
N LYS A 56 -2.69 3.21 -7.78
CA LYS A 56 -2.97 4.15 -8.89
C LYS A 56 -2.03 5.37 -8.88
N ASP A 57 -0.74 5.11 -8.71
CA ASP A 57 0.33 6.12 -8.63
C ASP A 57 0.24 7.07 -7.42
N ILE A 58 -0.65 6.79 -6.46
CA ILE A 58 -0.78 7.55 -5.23
C ILE A 58 -0.04 6.82 -4.09
N PRO A 59 0.95 7.46 -3.43
CA PRO A 59 1.73 6.83 -2.38
C PRO A 59 0.91 6.33 -1.19
N LEU A 60 1.23 5.14 -0.69
CA LEU A 60 0.81 4.71 0.65
C LEU A 60 1.49 5.59 1.68
N THR A 61 0.69 6.26 2.48
CA THR A 61 1.14 7.34 3.36
C THR A 61 0.65 7.14 4.78
N THR A 62 1.54 7.37 5.74
CA THR A 62 1.24 7.60 7.15
C THR A 62 1.48 9.08 7.49
N SER A 63 1.17 9.50 8.72
CA SER A 63 1.54 10.84 9.20
C SER A 63 3.05 11.11 9.22
N ALA A 64 3.87 10.05 9.23
CA ALA A 64 5.33 10.13 9.28
C ALA A 64 6.00 10.08 7.89
N GLY A 65 5.28 9.71 6.82
CA GLY A 65 5.84 9.66 5.47
C GLY A 65 5.23 8.56 4.60
N VAL A 66 5.98 8.12 3.60
CA VAL A 66 5.54 7.09 2.64
C VAL A 66 6.11 5.72 2.95
N CYS A 67 5.39 4.66 2.59
CA CYS A 67 5.85 3.28 2.69
C CYS A 67 6.73 2.91 1.49
N THR A 68 7.84 2.20 1.74
CA THR A 68 8.86 1.90 0.72
C THR A 68 9.29 0.44 0.74
N VAL A 69 9.92 -0.01 -0.34
CA VAL A 69 10.65 -1.30 -0.40
C VAL A 69 12.16 -1.08 -0.52
N PHE A 70 12.94 -2.14 -0.32
CA PHE A 70 14.39 -2.04 -0.28
C PHE A 70 15.04 -1.83 -1.66
N SER A 71 14.57 -2.56 -2.69
CA SER A 71 15.19 -2.51 -4.02
C SER A 71 14.26 -2.80 -5.20
N MET A 72 13.03 -3.24 -4.95
CA MET A 72 12.13 -3.69 -6.02
C MET A 72 11.27 -2.56 -6.60
N ALA A 73 11.71 -1.92 -7.69
CA ALA A 73 10.88 -1.00 -8.47
C ALA A 73 9.94 -1.75 -9.44
N GLY A 74 8.70 -1.28 -9.61
CA GLY A 74 7.71 -1.88 -10.52
C GLY A 74 7.18 -3.24 -10.06
N GLY A 75 7.37 -3.59 -8.80
CA GLY A 75 6.89 -4.85 -8.22
C GLY A 75 5.40 -4.83 -7.96
N SER A 76 4.75 -5.99 -8.07
CA SER A 76 3.34 -6.19 -7.69
C SER A 76 3.21 -6.50 -6.20
N ILE A 77 2.15 -6.00 -5.55
CA ILE A 77 1.85 -6.28 -4.14
C ILE A 77 0.89 -7.47 -4.04
N THR A 78 1.13 -8.41 -3.12
CA THR A 78 0.32 -9.64 -2.96
C THR A 78 0.18 -10.13 -1.52
#